data_AF-U6DU09-F1
#
_entry.id   AF-U6DU09-F1
#
_cell.length_a   1.000
_cell.length_b   1.000
_cell.length_c   1.000
_cell.angle_alpha   90.00
_cell.angle_beta   90.00
_cell.angle_gamma   90.00
#
_symmetry.space_group_name_H-M   'P 1'
#
loop_
_entity.id
_entity.type
_entity.pdbx_description
1 polymer ?
#
loop_
_entity_poly.entity_id
_entity_poly.type
_entity_poly.pdbx_seq_one_letter_code
_entity_poly.pdbx_strand_id
1 'polypeptide(L)'
;MSFLGGFFGPICEIDVVLNDGETRKMAEMKTEDGKVEKHYLFYDGESVSGKVNLAFKQPGKRLEHQGIRIEFVGQIELFNDKSNTHEFVNLVKELALPGELTQSRSYDFEFMQVEKPYESYIGANVRLRYFLKVTIVRRLTDLIKEYDLIVHQLATYPDVNNSIKMEVGIEDCLHIEFEYNKSKYHLKDVIVGKIYFLLVRIKIQHMELQLIKKEITGIGPSTTTETETIAKYEIMDGAPVKGES
;
A
#
# COMPACT_ATOMS: atom_id res chain seq x y z
N MET A 1 -43.84 -6.56 26.95
CA MET A 1 -43.59 -6.73 25.50
C MET A 1 -42.28 -6.01 25.14
N SER A 2 -41.15 -6.71 25.23
CA SER A 2 -39.90 -6.32 24.55
C SER A 2 -38.96 -7.53 24.59
N PHE A 3 -39.18 -8.49 23.67
CA PHE A 3 -38.45 -9.75 23.59
C PHE A 3 -38.20 -10.15 22.12
N LEU A 4 -38.01 -9.16 21.24
CA LEU A 4 -37.86 -9.36 19.79
C LEU A 4 -36.62 -8.64 19.19
N GLY A 5 -35.60 -8.39 20.00
CA GLY A 5 -34.36 -7.70 19.56
C GLY A 5 -33.09 -8.56 19.45
N GLY A 6 -33.10 -9.81 19.95
CA GLY A 6 -31.86 -10.59 20.13
C GLY A 6 -31.48 -11.58 19.01
N PHE A 7 -32.28 -11.72 17.94
CA PHE A 7 -32.18 -12.86 17.02
C PHE A 7 -31.53 -12.60 15.65
N PHE A 8 -31.01 -11.39 15.39
CA PHE A 8 -30.49 -11.01 14.06
C PHE A 8 -28.98 -10.74 13.99
N GLY A 9 -28.20 -11.19 14.98
CA GLY A 9 -26.74 -11.12 14.92
C GLY A 9 -26.12 -12.23 14.05
N PRO A 10 -24.87 -12.08 13.55
CA PRO A 10 -24.17 -13.15 12.86
C PRO A 10 -24.05 -14.40 13.75
N ILE A 11 -24.13 -15.60 13.17
CA ILE A 11 -24.02 -16.87 13.93
C ILE A 11 -22.63 -17.04 14.56
N CYS A 12 -21.61 -16.56 13.85
CA CYS A 12 -20.21 -16.62 14.22
C CYS A 12 -19.52 -15.33 13.76
N GLU A 13 -18.65 -14.80 14.60
CA GLU A 13 -17.78 -13.67 14.28
C GLU A 13 -16.34 -14.17 14.19
N ILE A 14 -15.64 -13.74 13.13
CA ILE A 14 -14.27 -14.14 12.86
C ILE A 14 -13.34 -13.00 13.27
N ASP A 15 -12.33 -13.34 14.07
CA ASP A 15 -11.27 -12.43 14.48
C ASP A 15 -9.89 -13.09 14.28
N VAL A 16 -8.87 -12.28 14.00
CA VAL A 16 -7.50 -12.74 13.77
C VAL A 16 -6.57 -11.97 14.70
N VAL A 17 -5.82 -12.69 15.51
CA VAL A 17 -4.84 -12.12 16.44
C VAL A 17 -3.46 -12.66 16.08
N LEU A 18 -2.53 -11.76 15.73
CA LEU A 18 -1.14 -12.12 15.49
C LEU A 18 -0.43 -12.44 16.81
N ASN A 19 0.49 -13.42 16.77
CA ASN A 19 1.20 -13.87 17.97
C ASN A 19 2.00 -12.74 18.65
N ASP A 20 2.51 -11.78 17.88
CA ASP A 20 3.32 -10.66 18.33
C ASP A 20 2.60 -9.31 18.26
N GLY A 21 1.27 -9.31 18.14
CA GLY A 21 0.46 -8.10 17.89
C GLY A 21 0.67 -6.94 18.89
N GLU A 22 1.00 -7.23 20.16
CA GLU A 22 1.28 -6.18 21.15
C GLU A 22 2.61 -5.46 20.93
N THR A 23 3.58 -6.14 20.30
CA THR A 23 4.94 -5.63 20.09
C THR A 23 5.22 -5.25 18.64
N ARG A 24 4.42 -5.79 17.70
CA ARG A 24 4.60 -5.59 16.27
C ARG A 24 4.32 -4.14 15.90
N LYS A 25 5.21 -3.57 15.10
CA LYS A 25 5.05 -2.22 14.56
C LYS A 25 3.82 -2.17 13.67
N MET A 26 3.21 -1.00 13.63
CA MET A 26 2.13 -0.70 12.70
C MET A 26 2.55 0.48 11.82
N ALA A 27 2.04 0.50 10.60
CA ALA A 27 2.23 1.58 9.66
C ALA A 27 0.88 2.23 9.33
N GLU A 28 0.91 3.48 8.91
CA GLU A 28 -0.25 4.23 8.47
C GLU A 28 -0.33 4.20 6.94
N MET A 29 -1.53 4.06 6.40
CA MET A 29 -1.79 4.10 4.98
C MET A 29 -3.02 4.92 4.69
N LYS A 30 -2.90 5.85 3.74
CA LYS A 30 -4.03 6.64 3.28
C LYS A 30 -4.86 5.81 2.30
N THR A 31 -6.15 5.67 2.58
CA THR A 31 -7.11 4.95 1.75
C THR A 31 -7.65 5.84 0.62
N GLU A 32 -8.36 5.24 -0.33
CA GLU A 32 -8.98 5.92 -1.47
C GLU A 32 -9.97 7.03 -1.05
N ASP A 33 -10.67 6.85 0.07
CA ASP A 33 -11.59 7.85 0.63
C ASP A 33 -10.89 8.92 1.47
N GLY A 34 -9.56 8.93 1.48
CA GLY A 34 -8.73 9.91 2.16
C GLY A 34 -8.58 9.70 3.67
N LYS A 35 -9.15 8.62 4.22
CA LYS A 35 -8.91 8.24 5.62
C LYS A 35 -7.50 7.69 5.78
N VAL A 36 -7.02 7.73 7.02
CA VAL A 36 -5.75 7.10 7.39
C VAL A 36 -6.07 5.89 8.24
N GLU A 37 -5.74 4.71 7.72
CA GLU A 37 -5.85 3.45 8.43
C GLU A 37 -4.49 3.00 8.95
N LYS A 38 -4.51 2.19 10.00
CA LYS A 38 -3.30 1.69 10.66
C LYS A 38 -3.34 0.18 10.73
N HIS A 39 -2.35 -0.46 10.09
CA HIS A 39 -2.26 -1.93 9.96
C HIS A 39 -0.89 -2.41 10.43
N TYR A 40 -0.77 -3.70 10.76
CA TYR A 40 0.52 -4.28 11.14
C TYR A 40 1.53 -4.23 9.98
N LEU A 41 2.75 -3.86 10.32
CA LEU A 41 3.86 -3.74 9.38
C LEU A 41 4.64 -5.05 9.29
N PHE A 42 4.93 -5.44 8.06
CA PHE A 42 5.75 -6.58 7.70
C PHE A 42 6.82 -6.19 6.68
N TYR A 43 7.86 -7.00 6.62
CA TYR A 43 8.91 -6.98 5.62
C TYR A 43 8.99 -8.32 4.90
N ASP A 44 9.65 -8.31 3.74
CA ASP A 44 9.92 -9.52 2.98
C ASP A 44 10.64 -10.59 3.81
N GLY A 45 10.26 -11.85 3.63
CA GLY A 45 10.80 -13.00 4.37
C GLY A 45 10.34 -13.17 5.81
N GLU A 46 9.61 -12.22 6.42
CA GLU A 46 9.03 -12.43 7.75
C GLU A 46 7.95 -13.53 7.74
N SER A 47 7.92 -14.39 8.77
CA SER A 47 6.81 -15.31 9.00
C SER A 47 5.55 -14.57 9.48
N VAL A 48 4.38 -15.08 9.13
CA VAL A 48 3.08 -14.55 9.57
C VAL A 48 2.36 -15.63 10.37
N SER A 49 2.21 -15.43 11.68
CA SER A 49 1.64 -16.42 12.59
C SER A 49 0.69 -15.78 13.60
N GLY A 50 -0.28 -16.58 14.06
CA GLY A 50 -1.31 -16.08 14.95
C GLY A 50 -2.39 -17.12 15.23
N LYS A 51 -3.54 -16.61 15.68
CA LYS A 51 -4.74 -17.41 15.96
C LYS A 51 -5.94 -16.82 15.25
N VAL A 52 -6.73 -17.70 14.64
CA VAL A 52 -8.09 -17.39 14.18
C VAL A 52 -9.04 -17.71 15.33
N ASN A 53 -9.76 -16.70 15.82
CA ASN A 53 -10.76 -16.81 16.86
C ASN A 53 -12.15 -16.79 16.24
N LEU A 54 -12.92 -17.86 16.44
CA LEU A 54 -14.30 -17.96 15.99
C LEU A 54 -15.21 -17.78 17.21
N ALA A 55 -15.79 -16.60 17.35
CA ALA A 55 -16.71 -16.28 18.44
C ALA A 55 -18.14 -16.66 18.06
N PHE A 56 -18.66 -17.73 18.66
CA PHE A 56 -20.01 -18.21 18.43
C PHE A 56 -21.03 -17.37 19.20
N LYS A 57 -21.97 -16.73 18.49
CA LYS A 57 -22.87 -15.72 19.10
C LYS A 57 -24.28 -16.19 19.36
N GLN A 58 -24.68 -17.37 18.84
CA GLN A 58 -26.04 -17.89 18.95
C GLN A 58 -26.08 -19.22 19.71
N PRO A 59 -26.07 -19.21 21.06
CA PRO A 59 -26.11 -20.42 21.88
C PRO A 59 -27.25 -21.35 21.50
N GLY A 60 -27.00 -22.66 21.50
CA GLY A 60 -27.99 -23.68 21.14
C GLY A 60 -28.22 -23.88 19.64
N LYS A 61 -27.61 -23.07 18.78
CA LYS A 61 -27.52 -23.36 17.34
C LYS A 61 -26.22 -24.09 17.01
N ARG A 62 -26.14 -24.56 15.76
CA ARG A 62 -24.94 -25.13 15.15
C ARG A 62 -24.63 -24.42 13.84
N LEU A 63 -23.34 -24.31 13.52
CA LEU A 63 -22.84 -23.85 12.24
C LEU A 63 -22.20 -25.03 11.51
N GLU A 64 -22.94 -25.59 10.55
CA GLU A 64 -22.40 -26.58 9.60
C GLU A 64 -21.48 -25.87 8.59
N HIS A 65 -20.29 -26.42 8.37
CA HIS A 65 -19.29 -25.90 7.44
C HIS A 65 -18.61 -27.04 6.65
N GLN A 66 -18.13 -26.72 5.45
CA GLN A 66 -17.41 -27.64 4.56
C GLN A 66 -15.88 -27.47 4.66
N GLY A 67 -15.41 -26.70 5.62
CA GLY A 67 -13.99 -26.48 5.88
C GLY A 67 -13.78 -25.09 6.45
N ILE A 68 -12.67 -24.91 7.14
CA ILE A 68 -12.23 -23.61 7.64
C ILE A 68 -10.78 -23.46 7.22
N ARG A 69 -10.47 -22.37 6.54
CA ARG A 69 -9.09 -22.07 6.11
C ARG A 69 -8.73 -20.63 6.37
N ILE A 70 -7.44 -20.39 6.44
CA ILE A 70 -6.85 -19.06 6.39
C ILE A 70 -5.90 -19.00 5.20
N GLU A 71 -5.92 -17.87 4.52
CA GLU A 71 -5.10 -17.59 3.35
C GLU A 71 -4.26 -16.35 3.64
N PHE A 72 -2.97 -16.36 3.30
CA PHE A 72 -2.18 -15.14 3.15
C PHE A 72 -2.16 -14.78 1.67
N VAL A 73 -2.65 -13.60 1.33
CA VAL A 73 -2.83 -13.15 -0.06
C VAL A 73 -2.05 -11.85 -0.27
N GLY A 74 -1.28 -11.79 -1.35
CA GLY A 74 -0.73 -10.57 -1.92
C GLY A 74 -1.29 -10.40 -3.33
N GLN A 75 -1.95 -9.28 -3.60
CA GLN A 75 -2.61 -9.05 -4.89
C GLN A 75 -2.51 -7.61 -5.37
N ILE A 76 -2.62 -7.46 -6.70
CA ILE A 76 -2.74 -6.19 -7.41
C ILE A 76 -4.17 -6.09 -7.95
N GLU A 77 -4.86 -5.01 -7.61
CA GLU A 77 -6.20 -4.67 -8.06
C GLU A 77 -6.09 -3.48 -9.02
N LEU A 78 -6.66 -3.59 -10.21
CA LEU A 78 -6.77 -2.49 -11.17
C LEU A 78 -8.20 -1.95 -11.16
N PHE A 79 -8.40 -0.67 -10.85
CA PHE A 79 -9.75 -0.13 -10.64
C PHE A 79 -10.59 -0.07 -11.92
N ASN A 80 -9.93 0.08 -13.07
CA ASN A 80 -10.57 0.07 -14.38
C ASN A 80 -11.14 -1.31 -14.76
N ASP A 81 -10.72 -2.38 -14.08
CA ASP A 81 -11.25 -3.72 -14.27
C ASP A 81 -11.24 -4.51 -12.95
N LYS A 82 -12.34 -4.43 -12.20
CA LYS A 82 -12.50 -5.18 -10.94
C LYS A 82 -12.45 -6.70 -11.12
N SER A 83 -12.65 -7.21 -12.33
CA SER A 83 -12.46 -8.64 -12.62
C SER A 83 -10.98 -9.03 -12.75
N ASN A 84 -10.10 -8.03 -12.87
CA ASN A 84 -8.68 -8.17 -13.11
C ASN A 84 -7.86 -7.97 -11.82
N THR A 85 -8.17 -8.80 -10.82
CA THR A 85 -7.32 -8.95 -9.63
C THR A 85 -6.24 -9.97 -9.91
N HIS A 86 -4.99 -9.61 -9.67
CA HIS A 86 -3.83 -10.48 -9.88
C HIS A 86 -3.19 -10.84 -8.55
N GLU A 87 -3.42 -12.07 -8.10
CA GLU A 87 -2.70 -12.63 -6.95
C GLU A 87 -1.28 -13.01 -7.37
N PHE A 88 -0.29 -12.44 -6.72
CA PHE A 88 1.13 -12.77 -6.93
C PHE A 88 1.69 -13.63 -5.78
N VAL A 89 1.01 -13.66 -4.63
CA VAL A 89 1.26 -14.61 -3.54
C VAL A 89 -0.09 -15.11 -3.00
N ASN A 90 -0.26 -16.43 -2.89
CA ASN A 90 -1.39 -17.05 -2.20
C ASN A 90 -0.91 -18.29 -1.44
N LEU A 91 -0.96 -18.24 -0.11
CA LEU A 91 -0.62 -19.35 0.78
C LEU A 91 -1.86 -19.77 1.55
N VAL A 92 -2.19 -21.05 1.57
CA VAL A 92 -3.40 -21.57 2.21
C VAL A 92 -3.03 -22.51 3.37
N LYS A 93 -3.74 -22.38 4.50
CA LYS A 93 -3.68 -23.32 5.62
C LYS A 93 -5.09 -23.75 6.02
N GLU A 94 -5.36 -25.04 5.87
CA GLU A 94 -6.59 -25.66 6.36
C GLU A 94 -6.56 -25.76 7.89
N LEU A 95 -7.56 -25.18 8.54
CA LEU A 95 -7.70 -25.08 10.00
C LEU A 95 -8.66 -26.14 10.55
N ALA A 96 -9.69 -26.50 9.77
CA ALA A 96 -10.62 -27.57 10.11
C ALA A 96 -11.21 -28.24 8.87
N LEU A 97 -11.34 -29.57 8.94
CA LEU A 97 -12.10 -30.38 7.98
C LEU A 97 -13.61 -30.05 8.05
N PRO A 98 -14.42 -30.49 7.05
CA PRO A 98 -15.88 -30.38 7.13
C PRO A 98 -16.45 -30.86 8.47
N GLY A 99 -17.39 -30.11 9.04
CA GLY A 99 -17.91 -30.40 10.36
C GLY A 99 -18.93 -29.39 10.86
N GLU A 100 -19.11 -29.36 12.18
CA GLU A 100 -20.04 -28.47 12.88
C GLU A 100 -19.33 -27.71 14.00
N LEU A 101 -19.62 -26.41 14.11
CA LEU A 101 -19.29 -25.59 15.27
C LEU A 101 -20.53 -25.36 16.12
N THR A 102 -20.46 -25.73 17.40
CA THR A 102 -21.52 -25.54 18.40
C THR A 102 -21.13 -24.54 19.49
N GLN A 103 -19.84 -24.19 19.56
CA GLN A 103 -19.27 -23.25 20.53
C GLN A 103 -18.08 -22.50 19.91
N SER A 104 -17.65 -21.44 20.58
CA SER A 104 -16.46 -20.68 20.17
C SER A 104 -15.21 -21.57 20.15
N ARG A 105 -14.32 -21.32 19.19
CA ARG A 105 -13.09 -22.10 19.01
C ARG A 105 -12.00 -21.25 18.39
N SER A 106 -10.75 -21.57 18.71
CA SER A 106 -9.57 -20.94 18.12
C SER A 106 -8.72 -21.95 17.38
N TYR A 107 -8.05 -21.50 16.33
CA TYR A 107 -7.13 -22.29 15.52
C TYR A 107 -5.82 -21.54 15.33
N ASP A 108 -4.70 -22.19 15.63
CA ASP A 108 -3.37 -21.63 15.41
C ASP A 108 -3.00 -21.72 13.93
N PHE A 109 -2.35 -20.69 13.41
CA PHE A 109 -1.81 -20.68 12.05
C PHE A 109 -0.39 -20.12 12.03
N GLU A 110 0.36 -20.53 11.01
CA GLU A 110 1.70 -20.04 10.76
C GLU A 110 2.03 -20.28 9.30
N PHE A 111 2.47 -19.21 8.64
CA PHE A 111 3.10 -19.18 7.34
C PHE A 111 4.56 -18.80 7.54
N MET A 112 5.47 -19.71 7.18
CA MET A 112 6.90 -19.54 7.39
C MET A 112 7.54 -18.77 6.24
N GLN A 113 8.41 -17.82 6.56
CA GLN A 113 9.27 -17.13 5.58
C GLN A 113 8.51 -16.63 4.35
N VAL A 114 7.45 -15.86 4.58
CA VAL A 114 6.52 -15.48 3.51
C VAL A 114 7.18 -14.47 2.58
N GLU A 115 7.18 -14.76 1.28
CA GLU A 115 7.62 -13.82 0.24
C GLU A 115 6.64 -12.64 0.12
N LYS A 116 7.19 -11.42 0.16
CA LYS A 116 6.45 -10.15 0.04
C LYS A 116 7.25 -9.20 -0.85
N PRO A 117 7.41 -9.52 -2.15
CA PRO A 117 8.39 -8.88 -3.02
C PRO A 117 8.13 -7.39 -3.32
N TYR A 118 6.93 -6.90 -3.03
CA TYR A 118 6.49 -5.55 -3.37
C TYR A 118 6.00 -4.78 -2.14
N GLU A 119 6.29 -3.49 -2.09
CA GLU A 119 5.75 -2.56 -1.07
C GLU A 119 4.25 -2.32 -1.32
N SER A 120 3.47 -2.29 -0.23
CA SER A 120 2.04 -1.98 -0.29
C SER A 120 1.81 -0.57 -0.88
N TYR A 121 0.85 -0.45 -1.78
CA TYR A 121 0.59 0.80 -2.50
C TYR A 121 -0.91 1.01 -2.72
N ILE A 122 -1.40 2.23 -2.44
CA ILE A 122 -2.75 2.66 -2.79
C ILE A 122 -2.62 3.87 -3.73
N GLY A 123 -3.02 3.65 -4.96
CA GLY A 123 -2.88 4.59 -6.07
C GLY A 123 -4.20 5.18 -6.53
N ALA A 124 -4.16 5.83 -7.69
CA ALA A 124 -5.34 6.38 -8.35
C ALA A 124 -6.07 5.33 -9.19
N ASN A 125 -5.34 4.42 -9.84
CA ASN A 125 -5.86 3.40 -10.73
C ASN A 125 -5.46 1.97 -10.32
N VAL A 126 -4.61 1.83 -9.30
CA VAL A 126 -4.08 0.54 -8.85
C VAL A 126 -3.96 0.47 -7.33
N ARG A 127 -4.22 -0.71 -6.77
CA ARG A 127 -3.96 -1.04 -5.37
C ARG A 127 -3.14 -2.33 -5.28
N LEU A 128 -2.04 -2.28 -4.55
CA LEU A 128 -1.24 -3.45 -4.17
C LEU A 128 -1.37 -3.63 -2.67
N ARG A 129 -1.98 -4.74 -2.24
CA ARG A 129 -2.25 -5.01 -0.82
C ARG A 129 -1.92 -6.45 -0.44
N TYR A 130 -1.68 -6.62 0.86
CA TYR A 130 -1.51 -7.92 1.51
C TYR A 130 -2.55 -8.07 2.61
N PHE A 131 -3.11 -9.26 2.77
CA PHE A 131 -4.10 -9.51 3.82
C PHE A 131 -4.16 -11.00 4.20
N LEU A 132 -4.63 -11.25 5.41
CA LEU A 132 -5.08 -12.57 5.84
C LEU A 132 -6.58 -12.71 5.55
N LYS A 133 -6.98 -13.76 4.84
CA LYS A 133 -8.38 -14.05 4.52
C LYS A 133 -8.79 -15.35 5.20
N VAL A 134 -9.67 -15.26 6.18
CA VAL A 134 -10.27 -16.42 6.83
C VAL A 134 -11.59 -16.74 6.14
N THR A 135 -11.75 -17.99 5.72
CA THR A 135 -12.95 -18.48 5.04
C THR A 135 -13.52 -19.67 5.81
N ILE A 136 -14.76 -19.54 6.28
CA ILE A 136 -15.60 -20.66 6.73
C ILE A 136 -16.51 -21.04 5.57
N VAL A 137 -16.20 -22.15 4.90
CA VAL A 137 -16.93 -22.60 3.72
C VAL A 137 -18.28 -23.14 4.14
N ARG A 138 -19.37 -22.66 3.53
CA ARG A 138 -20.74 -23.07 3.86
C ARG A 138 -21.50 -23.47 2.61
N ARG A 139 -22.59 -24.20 2.79
CA ARG A 139 -23.41 -24.68 1.67
C ARG A 139 -24.01 -23.55 0.81
N LEU A 140 -24.35 -22.42 1.42
CA LEU A 140 -25.03 -21.31 0.73
C LEU A 140 -24.12 -20.11 0.49
N THR A 141 -23.55 -19.56 1.57
CA THR A 141 -22.70 -18.37 1.51
C THR A 141 -21.63 -18.48 2.57
N ASP A 142 -20.38 -18.42 2.13
CA ASP A 142 -19.21 -18.48 2.99
C ASP A 142 -19.17 -17.29 3.95
N LEU A 143 -18.62 -17.51 5.15
CA LEU A 143 -18.25 -16.41 6.04
C LEU A 143 -16.80 -16.08 5.78
N ILE A 144 -16.55 -14.87 5.27
CA ILE A 144 -15.23 -14.40 4.90
C ILE A 144 -14.89 -13.18 5.77
N LYS A 145 -13.67 -13.16 6.29
CA LYS A 145 -13.10 -12.00 6.98
C LYS A 145 -11.69 -11.76 6.48
N GLU A 146 -11.44 -10.54 5.99
CA GLU A 146 -10.11 -10.07 5.62
C GLU A 146 -9.50 -9.24 6.75
N TYR A 147 -8.17 -9.31 6.84
CA TYR A 147 -7.35 -8.55 7.77
C TYR A 147 -6.13 -7.99 7.02
N ASP A 148 -6.15 -6.70 6.72
CA ASP A 148 -5.10 -6.02 5.96
C ASP A 148 -3.77 -5.94 6.72
N LEU A 149 -2.69 -6.03 5.96
CA LEU A 149 -1.32 -5.89 6.40
C LEU A 149 -0.61 -4.87 5.49
N ILE A 150 0.36 -4.15 6.06
CA ILE A 150 1.24 -3.25 5.28
C ILE A 150 2.61 -3.90 5.15
N VAL A 151 3.14 -3.91 3.92
CA VAL A 151 4.50 -4.32 3.63
C VAL A 151 5.30 -3.11 3.20
N HIS A 152 6.48 -2.91 3.79
CA HIS A 152 7.48 -1.97 3.27
C HIS A 152 8.64 -2.75 2.65
N GLN A 153 9.18 -2.23 1.55
CA GLN A 153 10.40 -2.75 0.95
C GLN A 153 11.57 -1.84 1.26
N LEU A 154 12.53 -2.38 2.02
CA LEU A 154 13.75 -1.63 2.33
C LEU A 154 14.73 -1.71 1.16
N ALA A 155 15.30 -0.56 0.81
CA ALA A 155 16.40 -0.47 -0.12
C ALA A 155 17.64 0.06 0.59
N THR A 156 18.80 -0.45 0.20
CA THR A 156 20.08 0.16 0.57
C THR A 156 20.38 1.32 -0.37
N TYR A 157 21.11 2.32 0.12
CA TYR A 157 21.62 3.37 -0.76
C TYR A 157 22.47 2.75 -1.88
N PRO A 158 22.40 3.33 -3.10
CA PRO A 158 23.31 2.91 -4.14
C PRO A 158 24.75 3.24 -3.74
N ASP A 159 25.71 2.39 -4.11
CA ASP A 159 27.15 2.66 -3.89
C ASP A 159 27.60 3.96 -4.56
N VAL A 160 26.93 4.32 -5.67
CA VAL A 160 27.17 5.55 -6.42
C VAL A 160 25.85 6.31 -6.58
N ASN A 161 25.81 7.55 -6.09
CA ASN A 161 24.69 8.46 -6.23
C ASN A 161 25.16 9.79 -6.83
N ASN A 162 25.24 9.84 -8.15
CA ASN A 162 25.77 11.00 -8.85
C ASN A 162 24.81 12.19 -8.76
N SER A 163 25.39 13.39 -8.77
CA SER A 163 24.66 14.64 -8.97
C SER A 163 24.00 14.66 -10.34
N ILE A 164 22.85 15.33 -10.42
CA ILE A 164 22.15 15.57 -11.68
C ILE A 164 22.45 16.99 -12.13
N LYS A 165 22.86 17.15 -13.39
CA LYS A 165 22.92 18.45 -14.08
C LYS A 165 21.92 18.46 -15.21
N MET A 166 21.11 19.51 -15.29
CA MET A 166 20.10 19.70 -16.32
C MET A 166 20.22 21.11 -16.87
N GLU A 167 20.32 21.24 -18.19
CA GLU A 167 20.36 22.53 -18.87
C GLU A 167 19.02 22.78 -19.57
N VAL A 168 18.51 23.99 -19.41
CA VAL A 168 17.31 24.47 -20.09
C VAL A 168 17.65 25.79 -20.75
N GLY A 169 17.33 25.93 -22.03
CA GLY A 169 17.64 27.16 -22.75
C GLY A 169 16.88 27.35 -24.04
N ILE A 170 16.90 28.61 -24.48
CA ILE A 170 16.48 29.08 -25.79
C ILE A 170 17.70 29.79 -26.37
N GLU A 171 18.10 29.41 -27.58
CA GLU A 171 19.27 29.96 -28.27
C GLU A 171 19.27 31.50 -28.22
N ASP A 172 20.42 32.08 -27.89
CA ASP A 172 20.67 33.51 -27.74
C ASP A 172 19.76 34.29 -26.76
N CYS A 173 18.86 33.63 -26.03
CA CYS A 173 17.85 34.28 -25.20
C CYS A 173 17.94 33.89 -23.72
N LEU A 174 17.99 32.59 -23.43
CA LEU A 174 17.96 32.08 -22.06
C LEU A 174 18.84 30.83 -21.97
N HIS A 175 19.66 30.74 -20.95
CA HIS A 175 20.40 29.52 -20.63
C HIS A 175 20.54 29.42 -19.11
N ILE A 176 19.88 28.41 -18.53
CA ILE A 176 19.86 28.10 -17.10
C ILE A 176 20.36 26.67 -16.91
N GLU A 177 21.28 26.47 -15.96
CA GLU A 177 21.69 25.15 -15.49
C GLU A 177 21.11 24.88 -14.10
N PHE A 178 20.54 23.69 -13.90
CA PHE A 178 20.10 23.16 -12.61
C PHE A 178 21.06 22.05 -12.19
N GLU A 179 21.56 22.13 -10.97
CA GLU A 179 22.41 21.10 -10.37
C GLU A 179 21.74 20.59 -9.09
N TYR A 180 21.56 19.27 -8.97
CA TYR A 180 21.05 18.61 -7.77
C TYR A 180 22.10 17.65 -7.22
N ASN A 181 22.22 17.55 -5.90
CA ASN A 181 23.28 16.80 -5.24
C ASN A 181 23.22 15.29 -5.44
N LYS A 182 22.03 14.72 -5.69
CA LYS A 182 21.80 13.27 -5.85
C LYS A 182 20.78 12.98 -6.93
N SER A 183 20.80 11.75 -7.43
CA SER A 183 19.76 11.19 -8.33
C SER A 183 18.76 10.30 -7.61
N LYS A 184 19.11 9.79 -6.43
CA LYS A 184 18.23 8.97 -5.58
C LYS A 184 18.16 9.55 -4.18
N TYR A 185 16.96 9.63 -3.62
CA TYR A 185 16.69 10.20 -2.30
C TYR A 185 15.86 9.22 -1.48
N HIS A 186 16.10 9.14 -0.17
CA HIS A 186 15.19 8.45 0.73
C HIS A 186 13.98 9.33 1.08
N LEU A 187 12.91 8.74 1.63
CA LEU A 187 11.63 9.43 1.87
C LEU A 187 11.69 10.61 2.86
N LYS A 188 12.80 10.77 3.57
CA LYS A 188 13.04 11.86 4.55
C LYS A 188 14.30 12.67 4.21
N ASP A 189 14.80 12.53 2.99
CA ASP A 189 16.01 13.23 2.54
C ASP A 189 15.70 14.68 2.19
N VAL A 190 16.75 15.44 1.87
CA VAL A 190 16.65 16.81 1.40
C VAL A 190 17.29 16.91 0.02
N ILE A 191 16.53 17.48 -0.93
CA ILE A 191 17.05 17.84 -2.24
C ILE A 191 17.85 19.13 -2.08
N VAL A 192 19.17 19.05 -2.28
CA VAL A 192 20.05 20.22 -2.26
C VAL A 192 20.46 20.48 -3.70
N GLY A 193 20.19 21.69 -4.17
CA GLY A 193 20.53 22.07 -5.53
C GLY A 193 20.90 23.53 -5.68
N LYS A 194 21.33 23.87 -6.89
CA LYS A 194 21.77 25.21 -7.27
C LYS A 194 21.32 25.49 -8.70
N ILE A 195 21.01 26.74 -8.97
CA ILE A 195 20.55 27.21 -10.28
C ILE A 195 21.54 28.24 -10.78
N TYR A 196 22.06 28.06 -11.98
CA TYR A 196 23.03 28.97 -12.57
C TYR A 196 22.40 29.67 -13.77
N PHE A 197 22.32 31.00 -13.70
CA PHE A 197 21.86 31.84 -14.80
C PHE A 197 23.03 32.21 -15.72
N LEU A 198 23.24 31.42 -16.77
CA LEU A 198 24.35 31.58 -17.72
C LEU A 198 24.07 32.69 -18.75
N LEU A 199 22.82 32.77 -19.23
CA LEU A 199 22.33 33.81 -20.14
C LEU A 199 20.90 34.17 -19.78
N VAL A 200 20.62 35.46 -19.58
CA VAL A 200 19.27 35.97 -19.33
C VAL A 200 19.07 37.24 -20.18
N ARG A 201 18.45 37.11 -21.35
CA ARG A 201 18.04 38.22 -22.22
C ARG A 201 16.53 38.44 -22.28
N ILE A 202 15.76 37.55 -21.67
CA ILE A 202 14.30 37.65 -21.52
C ILE A 202 13.93 37.86 -20.06
N LYS A 203 12.84 38.58 -19.80
CA LYS A 203 12.33 38.76 -18.44
C LYS A 203 11.62 37.47 -18.00
N ILE A 204 12.12 36.86 -16.92
CA ILE A 204 11.47 35.72 -16.28
C ILE A 204 10.43 36.28 -15.30
N GLN A 205 9.17 35.87 -15.46
CA GLN A 205 8.10 36.31 -14.57
C GLN A 205 7.97 35.43 -13.33
N HIS A 206 8.12 34.12 -13.51
CA HIS A 206 7.90 33.12 -12.47
C HIS A 206 8.83 31.93 -12.68
N MET A 207 9.32 31.34 -11.59
CA MET A 207 10.09 30.11 -11.63
C MET A 207 9.79 29.25 -10.39
N GLU A 208 9.46 27.98 -10.61
CA GLU A 208 9.18 27.03 -9.53
C GLU A 208 9.78 25.65 -9.81
N LEU A 209 10.10 24.92 -8.74
CA LEU A 209 10.42 23.51 -8.76
C LEU A 209 9.18 22.71 -8.36
N GLN A 210 8.90 21.64 -9.09
CA GLN A 210 7.79 20.74 -8.77
C GLN A 210 8.30 19.33 -8.47
N LEU A 211 7.76 18.71 -7.42
CA LEU A 211 7.85 17.27 -7.23
C LEU A 211 6.60 16.63 -7.83
N ILE A 212 6.77 15.87 -8.90
CA ILE A 212 5.66 15.26 -9.66
C ILE A 212 5.72 13.74 -9.49
N LYS A 213 4.63 13.15 -9.00
CA LYS A 213 4.40 11.71 -8.98
C LYS A 213 3.67 11.31 -10.26
N LYS A 214 4.18 10.31 -10.97
CA LYS A 214 3.52 9.70 -12.12
C LYS A 214 3.21 8.24 -11.81
N GLU A 215 1.94 7.87 -11.83
CA GLU A 215 1.48 6.49 -11.73
C GLU A 215 1.10 6.00 -13.12
N ILE A 216 1.69 4.88 -13.55
CA ILE A 216 1.47 4.31 -14.87
C ILE A 216 0.90 2.91 -14.68
N THR A 217 -0.31 2.65 -15.20
CA THR A 217 -1.01 1.37 -15.08
C THR A 217 -1.40 0.84 -16.44
N GLY A 218 -1.34 -0.48 -16.64
CA GLY A 218 -1.74 -1.13 -17.90
C GLY A 218 -0.60 -1.88 -18.58
N ILE A 219 -0.90 -2.55 -19.70
CA ILE A 219 0.06 -3.37 -20.44
C ILE A 219 0.01 -2.98 -21.91
N GLY A 220 1.16 -2.58 -22.46
CA GLY A 220 1.28 -2.23 -23.87
C GLY A 220 0.36 -1.05 -24.25
N PRO A 221 -0.46 -1.16 -25.31
CA PRO A 221 -1.31 -0.07 -25.77
C PRO A 221 -2.38 0.41 -24.76
N SER A 222 -2.76 -0.41 -23.77
CA SER A 222 -3.77 -0.07 -22.76
C SER A 222 -3.19 0.62 -21.52
N THR A 223 -2.17 1.46 -21.70
CA THR A 223 -1.51 2.16 -20.60
C THR A 223 -2.21 3.48 -20.28
N THR A 224 -2.48 3.72 -19.00
CA THR A 224 -2.99 4.98 -18.46
C THR A 224 -1.92 5.60 -17.56
N THR A 225 -1.77 6.93 -17.60
CA THR A 225 -0.83 7.67 -16.77
C THR A 225 -1.58 8.70 -15.95
N GLU A 226 -1.53 8.57 -14.63
CA GLU A 226 -1.99 9.58 -13.69
C GLU A 226 -0.80 10.43 -13.24
N THR A 227 -0.97 11.75 -13.21
CA THR A 227 0.09 12.68 -12.82
C THR A 227 -0.38 13.58 -11.70
N GLU A 228 0.30 13.52 -10.56
CA GLU A 228 0.00 14.30 -9.36
C GLU A 228 1.18 15.22 -9.04
N THR A 229 0.91 16.50 -8.79
CA THR A 229 1.92 17.42 -8.26
C THR A 229 1.93 17.34 -6.74
N ILE A 230 2.98 16.71 -6.19
CA ILE A 230 3.14 16.46 -4.74
C ILE A 230 3.58 17.73 -4.01
N ALA A 231 4.50 18.49 -4.60
CA ALA A 231 4.99 19.72 -4.01
C ALA A 231 5.30 20.74 -5.10
N LYS A 232 5.13 22.01 -4.76
CA LYS A 232 5.58 23.16 -5.54
C LYS A 232 6.43 24.04 -4.65
N TYR A 233 7.62 24.39 -5.13
CA TYR A 233 8.55 25.26 -4.44
C TYR A 233 8.87 26.43 -5.36
N GLU A 234 8.34 27.60 -5.03
CA GLU A 234 8.63 28.83 -5.73
C GLU A 234 10.08 29.24 -5.47
N ILE A 235 10.85 29.43 -6.54
CA ILE A 235 12.27 29.70 -6.45
C ILE A 235 12.55 31.20 -6.47
N MET A 236 11.73 31.97 -7.18
CA MET A 236 12.03 33.36 -7.48
C MET A 236 10.77 34.20 -7.69
N ASP A 237 10.74 35.35 -7.02
CA ASP A 237 9.81 36.46 -7.26
C ASP A 237 10.61 37.67 -7.76
N GLY A 238 10.82 37.74 -9.09
CA GLY A 238 11.63 38.81 -9.72
C GLY A 238 12.48 38.34 -10.91
N ALA A 239 13.20 39.27 -11.54
CA ALA A 239 14.05 39.00 -12.70
C ALA A 239 15.51 38.77 -12.29
N PRO A 240 16.09 37.57 -12.53
CA PRO A 240 17.46 37.28 -12.14
C PRO A 240 18.45 37.91 -13.12
N VAL A 241 19.66 38.18 -12.64
CA VAL A 241 20.77 38.65 -13.49
C VAL A 241 21.83 37.57 -13.71
N LYS A 242 22.57 37.69 -14.81
CA LYS A 242 23.63 36.75 -15.16
C LYS A 242 24.66 36.65 -14.02
N GLY A 243 24.92 35.43 -13.56
CA GLY A 243 25.88 35.13 -12.48
C GLY A 243 25.27 35.01 -11.08
N GLU A 244 23.96 35.19 -10.90
CA GLU A 244 23.26 34.85 -9.66
C GLU A 244 23.12 33.32 -9.49
N SER A 245 23.03 32.87 -8.24
CA SER A 245 22.91 31.46 -7.91
C SER A 245 22.27 31.14 -6.56
#